data_AF-A0A6P7JLE9-F1
#
_entry.id   AF-A0A6P7JLE9-F1
#
_cell.length_a   1.000
_cell.length_b   1.000
_cell.length_c   1.000
_cell.angle_alpha   90.00
_cell.angle_beta   90.00
_cell.angle_gamma   90.00
#
_symmetry.space_group_name_H-M   'P 1'
#
loop_
_entity.id
_entity.type
_entity.pdbx_description
1 polymer ?
#
loop_
_entity_poly.entity_id
_entity_poly.type
_entity_poly.pdbx_seq_one_letter_code
_entity_poly.pdbx_strand_id
1 'polypeptide(L)'
;MQLDHMMQKMSTLVVLGFVGLLCGSTTSYCELMVGANEVFQTDCRKTCGMLQYNVHEAVCCDPNHPPEAGKACCGNKAYNPAEATCCFNGTAHVTLGLSEEVSSCCGLTAYNPLNQICCASKIVDKPSPLAACCDEVPYNVEKQLCCGKEKKIMPRESKSFLCCGNQTYNSSSHCCSYKESNTLEILSKDSKQCETDKTGLPQAQVAGTETKTKMEEQHECINLTRNLRERLRLCYSPDKCDATVTPYDPQTHICCGGHVSERDPQEDQCCGTIPYSSGRRGVLCCNNTLYEGREDAEECSELGIPFNTAKETVCCADYHVEPRKRCCGSHTYEPDRQICCKGHVHERKSKVSKYFCCGTETYDIEKEMCCGGTRLNQKNQVCCSGAEKELVYTVKEGFSCCGHHYYNKALWSCCADRLKPFPETKTHNGSRLMPMANMMNEKLCNNSEISVYLGTLESVTQSHIVFNNVLKIHLRNSTMEAMPKYSLARDYCSFPKLIHGKSYFFDGVQLFVDLNRDFSLQSLSFLLSKCSV
;
A
#
# COMPACT_ATOMS: atom_id res chain seq x y z
N MET A 1 -80.19 13.52 5.24
CA MET A 1 -78.76 13.28 5.51
C MET A 1 -78.39 11.97 4.82
N GLN A 2 -78.33 11.96 3.49
CA GLN A 2 -77.27 12.49 2.61
C GLN A 2 -76.16 11.46 2.36
N LEU A 3 -76.52 10.51 1.49
CA LEU A 3 -75.74 10.10 0.33
C LEU A 3 -75.94 11.16 -0.79
N ASP A 4 -74.99 11.24 -1.74
CA ASP A 4 -75.00 12.02 -3.00
C ASP A 4 -74.80 13.55 -2.94
N HIS A 5 -73.61 14.03 -3.36
CA HIS A 5 -73.43 15.06 -4.41
C HIS A 5 -71.95 15.42 -4.70
N MET A 6 -71.51 15.10 -5.94
CA MET A 6 -70.66 15.88 -6.89
C MET A 6 -69.26 16.37 -6.46
N MET A 7 -68.13 16.12 -7.13
CA MET A 7 -67.79 15.66 -8.50
C MET A 7 -68.65 16.22 -9.63
N GLN A 8 -68.49 17.52 -9.95
CA GLN A 8 -68.68 18.00 -11.33
C GLN A 8 -68.01 19.36 -11.65
N LYS A 9 -67.02 19.30 -12.57
CA LYS A 9 -66.72 20.22 -13.70
C LYS A 9 -66.37 21.70 -13.46
N MET A 10 -65.14 22.07 -13.84
CA MET A 10 -64.80 23.00 -14.96
C MET A 10 -63.42 22.59 -15.50
N SER A 11 -63.32 21.91 -16.65
CA SER A 11 -63.19 22.45 -18.03
C SER A 11 -61.71 22.53 -18.48
N THR A 12 -61.19 21.49 -19.17
CA THR A 12 -61.03 21.30 -20.65
C THR A 12 -59.64 21.73 -21.15
N LEU A 13 -58.83 21.01 -21.95
CA LEU A 13 -59.10 20.00 -22.99
C LEU A 13 -57.81 19.18 -23.36
N VAL A 14 -57.95 17.85 -23.37
CA VAL A 14 -57.42 16.77 -24.26
C VAL A 14 -56.27 17.06 -25.24
N VAL A 15 -55.20 16.21 -25.25
CA VAL A 15 -54.78 15.34 -26.39
C VAL A 15 -54.07 14.07 -25.87
N LEU A 16 -54.50 12.90 -26.40
CA LEU A 16 -54.03 11.53 -26.20
C LEU A 16 -52.80 11.16 -27.06
N GLY A 17 -52.07 10.12 -26.62
CA GLY A 17 -51.25 9.23 -27.47
C GLY A 17 -49.76 9.60 -27.54
N PHE A 18 -48.78 8.70 -27.54
CA PHE A 18 -48.75 7.31 -27.99
C PHE A 18 -47.59 6.57 -27.31
N VAL A 19 -47.80 5.30 -26.99
CA VAL A 19 -46.74 4.29 -26.88
C VAL A 19 -46.12 4.14 -28.28
N GLY A 20 -44.83 4.44 -28.38
CA GLY A 20 -44.05 4.30 -29.62
C GLY A 20 -42.79 3.49 -29.36
N LEU A 21 -42.94 2.17 -29.44
CA LEU A 21 -41.85 1.21 -29.58
C LEU A 21 -41.37 1.28 -31.03
N LEU A 22 -40.22 1.90 -31.29
CA LEU A 22 -39.49 1.74 -32.55
C LEU A 22 -38.00 1.57 -32.26
N CYS A 23 -37.57 0.31 -32.19
CA CYS A 23 -36.20 -0.08 -32.48
C CYS A 23 -35.94 0.22 -33.96
N GLY A 24 -35.13 1.24 -34.23
CA GLY A 24 -34.51 1.50 -35.52
C GLY A 24 -33.00 1.41 -35.37
N SER A 25 -32.39 0.59 -36.20
CA SER A 25 -30.95 0.32 -36.28
C SER A 25 -30.10 1.58 -36.53
N THR A 26 -28.86 1.51 -36.04
CA THR A 26 -27.69 2.41 -36.21
C THR A 26 -27.52 3.55 -35.20
N THR A 27 -26.50 3.37 -34.34
CA THR A 27 -25.70 4.37 -33.61
C THR A 27 -26.33 5.20 -32.49
N SER A 28 -25.97 4.83 -31.25
CA SER A 28 -25.49 5.67 -30.14
C SER A 28 -26.16 7.03 -29.90
N TYR A 29 -27.14 7.07 -28.99
CA TYR A 29 -27.27 8.04 -27.87
C TYR A 29 -28.66 7.85 -27.22
N CYS A 30 -28.72 7.45 -25.95
CA CYS A 30 -29.91 7.60 -25.13
C CYS A 30 -29.55 8.53 -23.96
N GLU A 31 -29.82 9.82 -24.10
CA GLU A 31 -29.89 10.75 -22.98
C GLU A 31 -31.31 10.73 -22.41
N LEU A 32 -31.42 10.37 -21.14
CA LEU A 32 -32.62 10.56 -20.32
C LEU A 32 -32.38 11.81 -19.47
N MET A 33 -33.06 12.91 -19.80
CA MET A 33 -33.07 14.13 -19.00
C MET A 33 -33.96 13.93 -17.76
N VAL A 34 -33.34 13.77 -16.59
CA VAL A 34 -33.98 13.97 -15.27
C VAL A 34 -33.09 14.92 -14.48
N GLY A 35 -33.70 16.00 -13.98
CA GLY A 35 -32.99 17.16 -13.43
C GLY A 35 -32.32 16.96 -12.06
N ALA A 36 -31.20 17.68 -11.91
CA ALA A 36 -30.65 18.30 -10.70
C ALA A 36 -30.57 17.46 -9.40
N ASN A 37 -29.53 16.63 -9.30
CA ASN A 37 -28.58 16.57 -8.17
C ASN A 37 -27.53 15.50 -8.53
N GLU A 38 -26.44 15.90 -9.18
CA GLU A 38 -25.33 15.01 -9.49
C GLU A 38 -24.52 14.73 -8.22
N VAL A 39 -24.95 13.72 -7.45
CA VAL A 39 -23.99 12.84 -6.78
C VAL A 39 -23.49 11.91 -7.88
N PHE A 40 -22.20 11.95 -8.21
CA PHE A 40 -21.60 10.98 -9.13
C PHE A 40 -21.90 9.57 -8.64
N GLN A 41 -22.90 8.94 -9.23
CA GLN A 41 -23.28 7.56 -9.00
C GLN A 41 -22.19 6.72 -9.65
N THR A 42 -21.15 6.37 -8.88
CA THR A 42 -20.15 5.41 -9.35
C THR A 42 -20.81 4.04 -9.39
N ASP A 43 -21.46 3.74 -10.51
CA ASP A 43 -21.95 2.40 -10.82
C ASP A 43 -20.75 1.45 -10.87
N CYS A 44 -20.68 0.61 -9.84
CA CYS A 44 -19.66 -0.41 -9.67
C CYS A 44 -19.87 -1.60 -10.62
N ARG A 45 -21.03 -1.70 -11.30
CA ARG A 45 -21.29 -2.74 -12.29
C ARG A 45 -20.72 -2.37 -13.65
N LYS A 46 -20.00 -3.32 -14.23
CA LYS A 46 -19.52 -3.29 -15.62
C LYS A 46 -19.90 -4.57 -16.32
N THR A 47 -19.79 -4.56 -17.64
CA THR A 47 -20.11 -5.72 -18.49
C THR A 47 -18.82 -6.28 -19.08
N CYS A 48 -18.64 -7.60 -18.96
CA CYS A 48 -17.58 -8.37 -19.59
C CYS A 48 -18.22 -9.39 -20.54
N GLY A 49 -18.15 -9.14 -21.84
CA GLY A 49 -18.92 -9.92 -22.82
C GLY A 49 -20.42 -9.78 -22.55
N MET A 50 -21.03 -10.84 -22.02
CA MET A 50 -22.47 -10.89 -21.66
C MET A 50 -22.71 -10.93 -20.14
N LEU A 51 -21.65 -10.91 -19.32
CA LEU A 51 -21.73 -11.00 -17.86
C LEU A 51 -21.59 -9.62 -17.21
N GLN A 52 -22.49 -9.28 -16.30
CA GLN A 52 -22.28 -8.15 -15.39
C GLN A 52 -21.39 -8.57 -14.23
N TYR A 53 -20.49 -7.68 -13.82
CA TYR A 53 -19.60 -7.90 -12.68
C TYR A 53 -19.32 -6.62 -11.93
N ASN A 54 -18.99 -6.76 -10.65
CA ASN A 54 -18.56 -5.66 -9.80
C ASN A 54 -17.06 -5.40 -9.98
N VAL A 55 -16.69 -4.17 -10.32
CA VAL A 55 -15.29 -3.75 -10.51
C VAL A 55 -14.44 -3.84 -9.24
N HIS A 56 -15.06 -3.88 -8.07
CA HIS A 56 -14.36 -4.04 -6.79
C HIS A 56 -14.12 -5.51 -6.42
N GLU A 57 -14.81 -6.45 -7.07
CA GLU A 57 -14.73 -7.88 -6.76
C GLU A 57 -13.86 -8.64 -7.77
N ALA A 58 -13.88 -8.21 -9.04
CA ALA A 58 -13.24 -8.92 -10.14
C ALA A 58 -12.77 -7.98 -11.26
N VAL A 59 -11.92 -8.50 -12.13
CA VAL A 59 -11.44 -7.81 -13.33
C VAL A 59 -11.79 -8.62 -14.59
N CYS A 60 -12.17 -7.92 -15.66
CA CYS A 60 -12.38 -8.51 -16.98
C CYS A 60 -11.16 -8.21 -17.88
N CYS A 61 -10.40 -9.24 -18.25
CA CYS A 61 -9.24 -9.09 -19.14
C CYS A 61 -9.52 -9.50 -20.58
N ASP A 62 -10.47 -10.43 -20.78
CA ASP A 62 -10.87 -10.93 -22.08
C ASP A 62 -12.40 -11.10 -22.07
N PRO A 63 -13.14 -10.48 -23.02
CA PRO A 63 -14.59 -10.65 -23.12
C PRO A 63 -15.07 -12.10 -23.28
N ASN A 64 -14.19 -13.01 -23.71
CA ASN A 64 -14.51 -14.44 -23.87
C ASN A 64 -14.36 -15.25 -22.57
N HIS A 65 -13.75 -14.67 -21.53
CA HIS A 65 -13.52 -15.32 -20.25
C HIS A 65 -14.28 -14.61 -19.12
N PRO A 66 -14.75 -15.34 -18.10
CA PRO A 66 -15.40 -14.73 -16.95
C PRO A 66 -14.47 -13.76 -16.21
N PRO A 67 -14.99 -12.69 -15.60
CA PRO A 67 -14.23 -11.82 -14.71
C PRO A 67 -13.58 -12.60 -13.56
N GLU A 68 -12.32 -12.30 -13.27
CA GLU A 68 -11.53 -13.02 -12.27
C GLU A 68 -11.30 -12.17 -11.02
N ALA A 69 -11.59 -12.76 -9.86
CA ALA A 69 -11.51 -12.10 -8.56
C ALA A 69 -10.07 -11.90 -8.07
N GLY A 70 -9.76 -10.70 -7.57
CA GLY A 70 -8.46 -10.40 -6.97
C GLY A 70 -7.27 -10.50 -7.95
N LYS A 71 -7.52 -10.35 -9.25
CA LYS A 71 -6.51 -10.38 -10.32
C LYS A 71 -6.34 -9.01 -10.95
N ALA A 72 -5.24 -8.86 -11.69
CA ALA A 72 -4.97 -7.77 -12.63
C ALA A 72 -4.85 -8.32 -14.06
N CYS A 73 -4.91 -7.45 -15.07
CA CYS A 73 -4.82 -7.84 -16.48
C CYS A 73 -3.44 -7.61 -17.08
N CYS A 74 -2.89 -8.65 -17.71
CA CYS A 74 -1.67 -8.60 -18.50
C CYS A 74 -2.01 -8.93 -19.96
N GLY A 75 -2.27 -7.90 -20.75
CA GLY A 75 -2.98 -8.10 -22.02
C GLY A 75 -4.34 -8.74 -21.75
N ASN A 76 -4.64 -9.85 -22.43
CA ASN A 76 -5.92 -10.55 -22.31
C ASN A 76 -5.93 -11.62 -21.19
N LYS A 77 -4.89 -11.70 -20.36
CA LYS A 77 -4.74 -12.73 -19.33
C LYS A 77 -4.80 -12.13 -17.93
N ALA A 78 -5.64 -12.70 -17.07
CA ALA A 78 -5.64 -12.33 -15.66
C ALA A 78 -4.45 -12.98 -14.91
N TYR A 79 -3.89 -12.27 -13.94
CA TYR A 79 -2.79 -12.76 -13.09
C TYR A 79 -2.84 -12.15 -11.69
N ASN A 80 -2.14 -12.77 -10.72
CA ASN A 80 -2.02 -12.24 -9.37
C ASN A 80 -0.79 -11.32 -9.25
N PRO A 81 -0.93 -9.99 -9.07
CA PRO A 81 0.20 -9.07 -8.95
C PRO A 81 1.04 -9.28 -7.67
N ALA A 82 0.50 -9.98 -6.66
CA ALA A 82 1.24 -10.36 -5.45
C ALA A 82 2.20 -11.55 -5.67
N GLU A 83 2.00 -12.33 -6.74
CA GLU A 83 2.80 -13.54 -7.03
C GLU A 83 3.52 -13.48 -8.38
N ALA A 84 3.11 -12.59 -9.28
CA ALA A 84 3.58 -12.53 -10.64
C ALA A 84 3.67 -11.09 -11.14
N THR A 85 4.43 -10.89 -12.21
CA THR A 85 4.64 -9.59 -12.85
C THR A 85 4.29 -9.62 -14.32
N CYS A 86 3.55 -8.62 -14.78
CA CYS A 86 3.32 -8.38 -16.19
C CYS A 86 4.40 -7.49 -16.80
N CYS A 87 5.02 -7.94 -17.89
CA CYS A 87 5.97 -7.16 -18.67
C CYS A 87 5.47 -6.96 -20.10
N PHE A 88 5.77 -5.78 -20.65
CA PHE A 88 5.34 -5.37 -21.99
C PHE A 88 6.54 -5.05 -22.88
N ASN A 89 6.61 -5.70 -24.05
CA ASN A 89 7.56 -5.37 -25.11
C ASN A 89 6.98 -5.80 -26.47
N GLY A 90 6.10 -4.97 -27.04
CA GLY A 90 5.27 -5.29 -28.21
C GLY A 90 4.15 -6.31 -27.95
N THR A 91 4.34 -7.19 -26.98
CA THR A 91 3.34 -8.14 -26.44
C THR A 91 3.39 -8.12 -24.92
N ALA A 92 2.33 -8.62 -24.28
CA ALA A 92 2.24 -8.75 -22.82
C ALA A 92 2.64 -10.17 -22.38
N HIS A 93 3.47 -10.29 -21.34
CA HIS A 93 3.90 -11.57 -20.80
C HIS A 93 3.95 -11.55 -19.28
N VAL A 94 3.43 -12.61 -18.64
CA VAL A 94 3.39 -12.77 -17.19
C VAL A 94 4.57 -13.62 -16.73
N THR A 95 5.41 -13.08 -15.85
CA THR A 95 6.49 -13.79 -15.15
C THR A 95 6.01 -14.19 -13.76
N LEU A 96 6.03 -15.49 -13.45
CA LEU A 96 5.59 -16.02 -12.14
C LEU A 96 6.70 -15.97 -11.07
N GLY A 97 6.31 -15.93 -9.80
CA GLY A 97 7.22 -16.05 -8.65
C GLY A 97 7.92 -14.75 -8.23
N LEU A 98 7.48 -13.62 -8.78
CA LEU A 98 7.97 -12.29 -8.42
C LEU A 98 6.81 -11.29 -8.49
N SER A 99 6.52 -10.65 -7.36
CA SER A 99 5.47 -9.62 -7.27
C SER A 99 5.85 -8.35 -8.04
N GLU A 100 4.85 -7.71 -8.64
CA GLU A 100 5.00 -6.43 -9.35
C GLU A 100 5.63 -5.35 -8.50
N GLU A 101 5.31 -5.33 -7.20
CA GLU A 101 5.74 -4.29 -6.28
C GLU A 101 7.25 -4.17 -6.11
N VAL A 102 8.00 -5.24 -6.43
CA VAL A 102 9.46 -5.32 -6.26
C VAL A 102 10.18 -5.70 -7.54
N SER A 103 9.46 -5.72 -8.66
CA SER A 103 9.97 -6.19 -9.94
C SER A 103 10.36 -5.04 -10.87
N SER A 104 11.13 -5.37 -11.88
CA SER A 104 11.35 -4.53 -13.07
C SER A 104 11.39 -5.43 -14.31
N CYS A 105 11.11 -4.88 -15.49
CA CYS A 105 11.06 -5.65 -16.72
C CYS A 105 12.34 -5.50 -17.54
N CYS A 106 12.87 -6.62 -18.02
CA CYS A 106 13.94 -6.71 -18.99
C CYS A 106 13.37 -7.41 -20.24
N GLY A 107 12.90 -6.62 -21.20
CA GLY A 107 12.04 -7.12 -22.27
C GLY A 107 10.73 -7.69 -21.70
N LEU A 108 10.47 -8.98 -21.96
CA LEU A 108 9.25 -9.68 -21.50
C LEU A 108 9.42 -10.42 -20.17
N THR A 109 10.59 -10.35 -19.55
CA THR A 109 10.90 -11.09 -18.31
C THR A 109 11.06 -10.13 -17.14
N ALA A 110 10.34 -10.39 -16.06
CA ALA A 110 10.50 -9.66 -14.82
C ALA A 110 11.72 -10.14 -14.04
N TYR A 111 12.43 -9.21 -13.40
CA TYR A 111 13.57 -9.49 -12.53
C TYR A 111 13.50 -8.63 -11.27
N ASN A 112 14.21 -9.05 -10.23
CA ASN A 112 14.30 -8.28 -8.99
C ASN A 112 15.51 -7.33 -9.06
N PRO A 113 15.33 -6.01 -9.26
CA PRO A 113 16.43 -5.05 -9.38
C PRO A 113 17.27 -4.92 -8.11
N LEU A 114 16.82 -5.48 -6.97
CA LEU A 114 17.62 -5.55 -5.77
C LEU A 114 18.84 -6.47 -5.93
N ASN A 115 18.66 -7.59 -6.63
CA ASN A 115 19.67 -8.65 -6.72
C ASN A 115 20.24 -8.78 -8.14
N GLN A 116 19.51 -8.28 -9.13
CA GLN A 116 19.78 -8.48 -10.54
C GLN A 116 19.77 -7.15 -11.29
N ILE A 117 20.35 -7.13 -12.48
CA ILE A 117 20.38 -5.98 -13.38
C ILE A 117 20.12 -6.45 -14.81
N CYS A 118 19.48 -5.60 -15.61
CA CYS A 118 19.24 -5.85 -17.03
C CYS A 118 20.26 -5.07 -17.86
N CYS A 119 21.13 -5.77 -18.58
CA CYS A 119 22.13 -5.18 -19.47
C CYS A 119 21.85 -5.66 -20.90
N ALA A 120 21.56 -4.74 -21.82
CA ALA A 120 21.21 -5.05 -23.22
C ALA A 120 20.13 -6.16 -23.36
N SER A 121 19.05 -6.08 -22.58
CA SER A 121 17.97 -7.07 -22.51
C SER A 121 18.34 -8.44 -21.90
N LYS A 122 19.53 -8.56 -21.30
CA LYS A 122 19.96 -9.75 -20.55
C LYS A 122 19.91 -9.50 -19.06
N ILE A 123 19.16 -10.34 -18.34
CA ILE A 123 19.13 -10.32 -16.87
C ILE A 123 20.36 -11.05 -16.34
N VAL A 124 21.12 -10.39 -15.47
CA VAL A 124 22.33 -10.91 -14.85
C VAL A 124 22.34 -10.57 -13.36
N ASP A 125 22.96 -11.41 -12.54
CA ASP A 125 23.12 -11.11 -11.11
C ASP A 125 24.08 -9.93 -10.92
N LYS A 126 23.77 -9.06 -9.95
CA LYS A 126 24.59 -7.88 -9.69
C LYS A 126 25.94 -8.28 -9.09
N PRO A 127 27.08 -7.80 -9.63
CA PRO A 127 28.39 -7.98 -9.00
C PRO A 127 28.61 -7.10 -7.76
N SER A 128 27.82 -6.04 -7.60
CA SER A 128 27.80 -5.17 -6.42
C SER A 128 26.45 -4.44 -6.28
N PRO A 129 26.12 -3.88 -5.10
CA PRO A 129 24.89 -3.12 -4.88
C PRO A 129 24.72 -1.95 -5.86
N LEU A 130 25.85 -1.32 -6.23
CA LEU A 130 25.94 -0.17 -7.13
C LEU A 130 26.33 -0.59 -8.56
N ALA A 131 26.06 -1.84 -8.96
CA ALA A 131 26.40 -2.31 -10.29
C ALA A 131 25.69 -1.50 -11.40
N ALA A 132 26.41 -1.26 -12.48
CA ALA A 132 25.92 -0.64 -13.71
C ALA A 132 26.26 -1.51 -14.93
N CYS A 133 25.65 -1.21 -16.08
CA CYS A 133 25.93 -1.92 -17.33
C CYS A 133 26.98 -1.19 -18.16
N CYS A 134 27.97 -1.95 -18.62
CA CYS A 134 28.86 -1.57 -19.69
C CYS A 134 28.52 -2.47 -20.88
N ASP A 135 27.61 -1.98 -21.72
CA ASP A 135 26.97 -2.78 -22.75
C ASP A 135 26.19 -3.98 -22.16
N GLU A 136 26.45 -5.21 -22.57
CA GLU A 136 25.82 -6.42 -22.02
C GLU A 136 26.39 -6.86 -20.65
N VAL A 137 27.51 -6.27 -20.21
CA VAL A 137 28.27 -6.76 -19.05
C VAL A 137 28.04 -5.87 -17.83
N PRO A 138 27.61 -6.43 -16.69
CA PRO A 138 27.49 -5.67 -15.45
C PRO A 138 28.87 -5.45 -14.82
N TYR A 139 29.11 -4.28 -14.26
CA TYR A 139 30.37 -3.93 -13.59
C TYR A 139 30.13 -3.18 -12.29
N ASN A 140 31.11 -3.23 -11.39
CA ASN A 140 31.05 -2.51 -10.11
C ASN A 140 31.57 -1.08 -10.26
N VAL A 141 30.70 -0.07 -10.21
CA VAL A 141 31.06 1.36 -10.39
C VAL A 141 32.07 1.90 -9.37
N GLU A 142 32.21 1.24 -8.22
CA GLU A 142 33.18 1.64 -7.19
C GLU A 142 34.59 1.15 -7.53
N LYS A 143 34.71 0.00 -8.19
CA LYS A 143 35.98 -0.66 -8.50
C LYS A 143 36.36 -0.59 -9.97
N GLN A 144 35.43 -0.16 -10.83
CA GLN A 144 35.57 -0.21 -12.27
C GLN A 144 34.89 0.99 -12.96
N LEU A 145 35.33 1.29 -14.18
CA LEU A 145 34.81 2.33 -15.06
C LEU A 145 34.47 1.70 -16.42
N CYS A 146 33.37 2.12 -17.05
CA CYS A 146 33.06 1.78 -18.43
C CYS A 146 33.51 2.92 -19.34
N CYS A 147 34.60 2.75 -20.07
CA CYS A 147 35.22 3.81 -20.86
C CYS A 147 35.04 3.61 -22.37
N GLY A 148 34.89 4.74 -23.05
CA GLY A 148 34.96 4.83 -24.49
C GLY A 148 33.71 4.35 -25.23
N LYS A 149 33.76 4.49 -26.55
CA LYS A 149 32.69 4.01 -27.44
C LYS A 149 32.68 2.49 -27.54
N GLU A 150 33.84 1.85 -27.36
CA GLU A 150 34.02 0.39 -27.33
C GLU A 150 33.53 -0.27 -26.03
N LYS A 151 33.04 0.51 -25.04
CA LYS A 151 32.50 0.00 -23.77
C LYS A 151 33.47 -0.94 -23.05
N LYS A 152 34.70 -0.47 -22.82
CA LYS A 152 35.74 -1.22 -22.11
C LYS A 152 35.63 -1.02 -20.60
N ILE A 153 35.55 -2.12 -19.85
CA ILE A 153 35.58 -2.10 -18.38
C ILE A 153 37.03 -2.00 -17.90
N MET A 154 37.35 -0.93 -17.18
CA MET A 154 38.68 -0.60 -16.67
C MET A 154 38.67 -0.56 -15.14
N PRO A 155 39.80 -0.84 -14.46
CA PRO A 155 39.89 -0.72 -13.00
C PRO A 155 39.79 0.74 -12.54
N ARG A 156 39.24 0.93 -11.34
CA ARG A 156 39.12 2.22 -10.65
C ARG A 156 39.82 2.13 -9.30
N GLU A 157 40.99 2.74 -9.20
CA GLU A 157 41.75 2.74 -7.94
C GLU A 157 41.19 3.73 -6.92
N SER A 158 40.61 4.83 -7.39
CA SER A 158 40.02 5.85 -6.53
C SER A 158 38.88 6.60 -7.23
N LYS A 159 38.16 7.43 -6.46
CA LYS A 159 37.08 8.26 -7.01
C LYS A 159 37.57 9.27 -8.05
N SER A 160 38.86 9.64 -8.04
CA SER A 160 39.43 10.63 -8.96
C SER A 160 39.77 10.08 -10.35
N PHE A 161 39.73 8.76 -10.55
CA PHE A 161 39.90 8.19 -11.89
C PHE A 161 38.66 8.44 -12.77
N LEU A 162 38.88 8.98 -13.97
CA LEU A 162 37.88 9.29 -14.98
C LEU A 162 38.28 8.68 -16.33
N CYS A 163 37.33 8.55 -17.26
CA CYS A 163 37.61 8.09 -18.62
C CYS A 163 38.13 9.22 -19.51
N CYS A 164 39.12 8.92 -20.33
CA CYS A 164 39.56 9.72 -21.47
C CYS A 164 39.57 8.83 -22.71
N GLY A 165 38.49 8.88 -23.50
CA GLY A 165 38.27 7.93 -24.59
C GLY A 165 38.23 6.49 -24.07
N ASN A 166 39.08 5.62 -24.63
CA ASN A 166 39.18 4.21 -24.24
C ASN A 166 40.18 3.96 -23.07
N GLN A 167 40.68 5.02 -22.43
CA GLN A 167 41.65 4.93 -21.33
C GLN A 167 41.10 5.60 -20.05
N THR A 168 41.76 5.35 -18.92
CA THR A 168 41.47 6.01 -17.64
C THR A 168 42.61 6.92 -17.22
N TYR A 169 42.30 8.06 -16.61
CA TYR A 169 43.30 8.97 -16.03
C TYR A 169 42.87 9.42 -14.64
N ASN A 170 43.85 9.76 -13.80
CA ASN A 170 43.59 10.35 -12.51
C ASN A 170 43.38 11.87 -12.66
N SER A 171 42.15 12.33 -12.46
CA SER A 171 41.79 13.75 -12.56
C SER A 171 42.46 14.65 -11.53
N SER A 172 43.08 14.09 -10.49
CA SER A 172 43.88 14.86 -9.54
C SER A 172 45.24 15.28 -10.12
N SER A 173 45.81 14.52 -11.06
CA SER A 173 47.14 14.78 -11.63
C SER A 173 47.14 15.06 -13.14
N HIS A 174 46.09 14.65 -13.86
CA HIS A 174 46.00 14.76 -15.31
C HIS A 174 44.66 15.36 -15.73
N CYS A 175 44.56 15.84 -16.98
CA CYS A 175 43.32 16.24 -17.64
C CYS A 175 43.16 15.47 -18.96
N CYS A 176 41.94 15.45 -19.51
CA CYS A 176 41.65 14.86 -20.82
C CYS A 176 41.24 15.97 -21.78
N SER A 177 41.90 16.07 -22.94
CA SER A 177 41.63 17.13 -23.92
C SER A 177 41.62 16.61 -25.35
N TYR A 178 40.90 17.30 -26.23
CA TYR A 178 40.85 17.01 -27.66
C TYR A 178 42.03 17.67 -28.38
N LYS A 179 42.67 16.92 -29.28
CA LYS A 179 43.59 17.49 -30.27
C LYS A 179 42.86 17.88 -31.56
N GLU A 180 43.53 18.67 -32.40
CA GLU A 180 43.07 19.12 -33.73
C GLU A 180 42.65 17.96 -34.65
N SER A 181 43.10 16.73 -34.39
CA SER A 181 42.70 15.48 -35.07
C SER A 181 41.44 14.81 -34.52
N ASN A 182 40.71 15.46 -33.60
CA ASN A 182 39.53 14.92 -32.90
C ASN A 182 39.82 13.65 -32.06
N THR A 183 41.08 13.45 -31.70
CA THR A 183 41.55 12.36 -30.83
C THR A 183 41.73 12.87 -29.40
N LEU A 184 41.28 12.09 -28.41
CA LEU A 184 41.41 12.40 -26.98
C LEU A 184 42.80 12.00 -26.48
N GLU A 185 43.44 12.90 -25.72
CA GLU A 185 44.71 12.62 -25.03
C GLU A 185 44.67 12.99 -23.54
N ILE A 186 45.45 12.24 -22.76
CA ILE A 186 45.67 12.47 -21.34
C ILE A 186 46.92 13.33 -21.19
N LEU A 187 46.77 14.50 -20.57
CA LEU A 187 47.84 15.48 -20.38
C LEU A 187 48.08 15.69 -18.89
N SER A 188 49.31 16.04 -18.50
CA SER A 188 49.57 16.54 -17.14
C SER A 188 48.72 17.79 -16.89
N LYS A 189 48.20 17.93 -15.66
CA LYS A 189 47.40 19.10 -15.25
C LYS A 189 48.14 20.43 -15.41
N ASP A 190 49.47 20.42 -15.39
CA ASP A 190 50.31 21.61 -15.60
C ASP A 190 50.39 22.03 -17.08
N SER A 191 49.77 21.26 -18.00
CA SER A 191 49.72 21.61 -19.41
C SER A 191 48.76 22.79 -19.65
N LYS A 192 49.19 23.74 -20.47
CA LYS A 192 48.38 24.91 -20.87
C LYS A 192 47.05 24.53 -21.52
N GLN A 193 46.97 23.36 -22.16
CA GLN A 193 45.72 22.84 -22.75
C GLN A 193 44.66 22.46 -21.69
N CYS A 194 45.05 22.21 -20.44
CA CYS A 194 44.11 21.97 -19.35
C CYS A 194 43.50 23.28 -18.81
N GLU A 195 44.05 24.45 -19.15
CA GLU A 195 43.58 25.76 -18.68
C GLU A 195 42.51 26.37 -19.61
N THR A 196 42.48 25.96 -20.88
CA THR A 196 41.57 26.47 -21.93
C THR A 196 40.15 25.90 -21.89
N ASP A 197 39.88 24.85 -21.12
CA ASP A 197 38.56 24.21 -21.02
C ASP A 197 37.56 24.94 -20.07
N LYS A 198 37.85 26.18 -19.67
CA LYS A 198 36.90 27.02 -18.91
C LYS A 198 35.83 27.70 -19.79
N THR A 199 35.91 27.57 -21.12
CA THR A 199 34.92 28.14 -22.05
C THR A 199 34.40 27.09 -23.05
N GLY A 200 33.59 26.15 -22.55
CA GLY A 200 32.45 25.52 -23.26
C GLY A 200 32.71 24.39 -24.27
N LEU A 201 32.48 23.12 -23.89
CA LEU A 201 31.27 22.31 -24.19
C LEU A 201 31.36 20.90 -23.51
N PRO A 202 30.28 20.10 -23.44
CA PRO A 202 29.86 19.39 -22.22
C PRO A 202 30.60 18.08 -21.95
N GLN A 203 30.73 17.79 -20.65
CA GLN A 203 31.08 16.48 -20.11
C GLN A 203 30.14 15.40 -20.65
N ALA A 204 30.68 14.51 -21.50
CA ALA A 204 29.96 13.32 -21.93
C ALA A 204 30.22 12.15 -20.96
N GLN A 205 29.12 11.76 -20.30
CA GLN A 205 28.83 10.47 -19.66
C GLN A 205 29.37 10.24 -18.24
N VAL A 206 28.75 10.98 -17.31
CA VAL A 206 28.33 10.41 -16.01
C VAL A 206 27.17 9.45 -16.31
N ALA A 207 27.43 8.15 -16.32
CA ALA A 207 26.39 7.15 -16.16
C ALA A 207 26.11 7.03 -14.65
N GLY A 208 25.21 7.89 -14.17
CA GLY A 208 24.75 7.97 -12.79
C GLY A 208 23.43 8.71 -12.79
N THR A 209 22.34 7.94 -12.81
CA THR A 209 21.00 8.25 -12.27
C THR A 209 20.60 9.73 -12.25
N GLU A 210 19.98 10.18 -13.33
CA GLU A 210 18.94 11.22 -13.26
C GLU A 210 17.63 10.58 -13.68
N THR A 211 16.78 10.33 -12.69
CA THR A 211 15.34 10.16 -12.86
C THR A 211 14.81 11.43 -13.52
N LYS A 212 14.63 11.42 -14.84
CA LYS A 212 13.69 12.31 -15.50
C LYS A 212 12.28 11.87 -15.09
N THR A 213 11.83 12.36 -13.93
CA THR A 213 10.40 12.57 -13.73
C THR A 213 9.99 13.59 -14.78
N LYS A 214 9.36 13.11 -15.83
CA LYS A 214 8.48 13.90 -16.68
C LYS A 214 7.28 14.24 -15.77
N MET A 215 7.43 15.27 -14.94
CA MET A 215 6.29 15.88 -14.27
C MET A 215 5.58 16.68 -15.36
N GLU A 216 4.59 16.04 -15.95
CA GLU A 216 3.46 16.74 -16.55
C GLU A 216 2.96 17.79 -15.56
N GLU A 217 2.56 18.95 -16.08
CA GLU A 217 1.88 19.99 -15.32
C GLU A 217 0.63 19.40 -14.67
N GLN A 218 0.78 18.90 -13.45
CA GLN A 218 -0.30 18.62 -12.52
C GLN A 218 -0.07 19.51 -11.32
N HIS A 219 -1.07 20.34 -11.03
CA HIS A 219 -1.12 21.22 -9.87
C HIS A 219 -0.86 20.40 -8.61
N GLU A 220 0.30 20.58 -8.00
CA GLU A 220 0.74 19.86 -6.82
C GLU A 220 -0.05 20.38 -5.60
N CYS A 221 -1.13 19.69 -5.25
CA CYS A 221 -1.79 19.82 -3.95
C CYS A 221 -0.73 19.63 -2.85
N ILE A 222 -0.49 20.64 -2.00
CA ILE A 222 0.56 20.61 -0.96
C ILE A 222 0.31 19.44 0.01
N ASN A 223 1.10 18.38 -0.10
CA ASN A 223 1.08 17.24 0.82
C ASN A 223 1.86 17.54 2.11
N LEU A 224 1.28 18.35 3.00
CA LEU A 224 1.78 18.50 4.38
C LEU A 224 1.35 17.27 5.22
N THR A 225 2.34 16.51 5.72
CA THR A 225 2.11 15.39 6.65
C THR A 225 1.42 15.86 7.95
N ARG A 226 0.58 15.00 8.55
CA ARG A 226 -0.21 15.30 9.78
C ARG A 226 0.60 15.97 10.90
N ASN A 227 1.87 15.59 11.06
CA ASN A 227 2.79 16.15 12.07
C ASN A 227 3.29 17.58 11.78
N LEU A 228 3.31 18.02 10.51
CA LEU A 228 3.60 19.41 10.15
C LEU A 228 2.36 20.32 10.34
N ARG A 229 1.14 19.75 10.26
CA ARG A 229 -0.15 20.47 10.41
C ARG A 229 -0.34 21.05 11.81
N GLU A 230 -0.06 20.27 12.85
CA GLU A 230 -0.18 20.71 14.25
C GLU A 230 0.91 21.72 14.65
N ARG A 231 2.10 21.64 14.04
CA ARG A 231 3.22 22.55 14.32
C ARG A 231 3.07 23.92 13.66
N LEU A 232 2.41 24.00 12.51
CA LEU A 232 2.28 25.23 11.73
C LEU A 232 0.97 26.01 11.97
N ARG A 233 -0.03 25.41 12.66
CA ARG A 233 -1.31 26.08 13.00
C ARG A 233 -2.09 26.59 11.77
N LEU A 234 -2.13 25.78 10.71
CA LEU A 234 -2.73 26.15 9.42
C LEU A 234 -3.94 25.25 9.09
N CYS A 235 -5.04 25.87 8.68
CA CYS A 235 -6.27 25.21 8.24
C CYS A 235 -6.37 25.23 6.70
N TYR A 236 -6.67 24.08 6.09
CA TYR A 236 -6.81 23.94 4.63
C TYR A 236 -7.78 22.82 4.24
N SER A 237 -8.31 22.86 3.01
CA SER A 237 -9.21 21.85 2.47
C SER A 237 -8.43 20.79 1.69
N PRO A 238 -8.60 19.48 1.99
CA PRO A 238 -7.92 18.41 1.25
C PRO A 238 -8.46 18.21 -0.18
N ASP A 239 -9.68 18.68 -0.47
CA ASP A 239 -10.39 18.39 -1.72
C ASP A 239 -10.25 19.51 -2.78
N LYS A 240 -9.57 20.61 -2.46
CA LYS A 240 -9.37 21.76 -3.37
C LYS A 240 -7.91 22.21 -3.38
N CYS A 241 -7.20 21.94 -4.47
CA CYS A 241 -5.78 22.30 -4.63
C CYS A 241 -5.49 23.81 -4.74
N ASP A 242 -6.53 24.66 -4.76
CA ASP A 242 -6.42 26.13 -4.86
C ASP A 242 -6.96 26.85 -3.59
N ALA A 243 -7.05 26.12 -2.47
CA ALA A 243 -7.66 26.63 -1.24
C ALA A 243 -6.73 27.57 -0.45
N THR A 244 -7.29 28.71 -0.02
CA THR A 244 -6.67 29.66 0.91
C THR A 244 -6.32 28.98 2.23
N VAL A 245 -5.06 29.07 2.65
CA VAL A 245 -4.59 28.55 3.95
C VAL A 245 -4.90 29.58 5.04
N THR A 246 -5.60 29.17 6.10
CA THR A 246 -5.99 30.07 7.20
C THR A 246 -5.25 29.70 8.49
N PRO A 247 -4.44 30.61 9.07
CA PRO A 247 -3.90 30.41 10.41
C PRO A 247 -5.00 30.33 11.46
N TYR A 248 -4.90 29.41 12.42
CA TYR A 248 -5.89 29.28 13.50
C TYR A 248 -5.23 28.87 14.83
N ASP A 249 -5.88 29.15 15.95
CA ASP A 249 -5.41 28.69 17.26
C ASP A 249 -6.12 27.39 17.68
N PRO A 250 -5.42 26.25 17.75
CA PRO A 250 -6.04 24.95 18.06
C PRO A 250 -6.55 24.84 19.50
N GLN A 251 -6.19 25.77 20.41
CA GLN A 251 -6.72 25.81 21.78
C GLN A 251 -8.12 26.41 21.85
N THR A 252 -8.45 27.30 20.92
CA THR A 252 -9.70 28.06 20.90
C THR A 252 -10.59 27.70 19.70
N HIS A 253 -10.01 27.09 18.66
CA HIS A 253 -10.68 26.79 17.40
C HIS A 253 -10.37 25.37 16.90
N ILE A 254 -11.26 24.82 16.09
CA ILE A 254 -11.14 23.55 15.37
C ILE A 254 -11.15 23.82 13.85
N CYS A 255 -10.36 23.06 13.10
CA CYS A 255 -10.30 23.16 11.64
C CYS A 255 -10.92 21.92 10.99
N CYS A 256 -11.96 22.11 10.18
CA CYS A 256 -12.64 21.05 9.44
C CYS A 256 -12.69 21.42 7.95
N GLY A 257 -12.10 20.60 7.07
CA GLY A 257 -12.23 20.75 5.62
C GLY A 257 -11.78 22.12 5.05
N GLY A 258 -10.93 22.86 5.76
CA GLY A 258 -10.51 24.22 5.42
C GLY A 258 -11.30 25.35 6.08
N HIS A 259 -12.27 25.03 6.93
CA HIS A 259 -13.07 25.98 7.70
C HIS A 259 -12.61 26.01 9.17
N VAL A 260 -12.40 27.21 9.72
CA VAL A 260 -12.05 27.42 11.13
C VAL A 260 -13.34 27.73 11.90
N SER A 261 -13.61 26.96 12.94
CA SER A 261 -14.78 27.11 13.80
C SER A 261 -14.35 27.23 15.26
N GLU A 262 -15.14 27.87 16.11
CA GLU A 262 -14.90 27.90 17.56
C GLU A 262 -14.88 26.48 18.13
N ARG A 263 -13.97 26.22 19.06
CA ARG A 263 -13.81 24.90 19.66
C ARG A 263 -14.90 24.70 20.73
N ASP A 264 -15.84 23.81 20.46
CA ASP A 264 -16.71 23.22 21.47
C ASP A 264 -16.07 21.91 21.99
N PRO A 265 -15.81 21.77 23.30
CA PRO A 265 -15.31 20.52 23.89
C PRO A 265 -16.20 19.29 23.65
N GLN A 266 -17.48 19.50 23.32
CA GLN A 266 -18.43 18.42 23.02
C GLN A 266 -18.42 18.00 21.54
N GLU A 267 -17.73 18.74 20.65
CA GLU A 267 -17.69 18.50 19.21
C GLU A 267 -16.21 18.40 18.75
N ASP A 268 -15.59 17.23 18.97
CA ASP A 268 -14.15 16.99 18.84
C ASP A 268 -13.68 16.41 17.50
N GLN A 269 -14.61 16.13 16.59
CA GLN A 269 -14.38 15.53 15.28
C GLN A 269 -14.86 16.45 14.15
N CYS A 270 -14.55 16.07 12.90
CA CYS A 270 -14.95 16.82 11.71
C CYS A 270 -15.69 15.91 10.72
N CYS A 271 -16.80 16.41 10.21
CA CYS A 271 -17.52 15.85 9.06
C CYS A 271 -17.47 16.86 7.93
N GLY A 272 -16.57 16.67 6.96
CA GLY A 272 -16.30 17.68 5.94
C GLY A 272 -15.85 19.01 6.57
N THR A 273 -16.67 20.05 6.46
CA THR A 273 -16.40 21.38 7.05
C THR A 273 -17.04 21.60 8.43
N ILE A 274 -17.79 20.62 8.95
CA ILE A 274 -18.61 20.79 10.15
C ILE A 274 -17.94 20.09 11.35
N PRO A 275 -17.63 20.80 12.43
CA PRO A 275 -17.28 20.19 13.71
C PRO A 275 -18.46 19.40 14.27
N TYR A 276 -18.22 18.16 14.68
CA TYR A 276 -19.24 17.30 15.29
C TYR A 276 -18.59 16.28 16.24
N SER A 277 -19.39 15.51 16.97
CA SER A 277 -18.96 14.41 17.82
C SER A 277 -19.80 13.17 17.56
N SER A 278 -19.15 12.00 17.52
CA SER A 278 -19.85 10.72 17.41
C SER A 278 -20.75 10.41 18.62
N GLY A 279 -20.63 11.16 19.72
CA GLY A 279 -21.46 11.00 20.91
C GLY A 279 -22.78 11.77 20.87
N ARG A 280 -22.97 12.67 19.88
CA ARG A 280 -24.21 13.43 19.73
C ARG A 280 -25.31 12.53 19.18
N ARG A 281 -26.42 12.42 19.91
CA ARG A 281 -27.56 11.60 19.48
C ARG A 281 -28.20 12.17 18.22
N GLY A 282 -28.51 11.28 17.28
CA GLY A 282 -29.20 11.59 16.04
C GLY A 282 -28.39 12.36 15.00
N VAL A 283 -27.06 12.27 15.03
CA VAL A 283 -26.21 12.73 13.93
C VAL A 283 -25.34 11.59 13.39
N LEU A 284 -25.14 11.55 12.06
CA LEU A 284 -24.28 10.56 11.40
C LEU A 284 -23.49 11.26 10.28
N CYS A 285 -22.17 11.08 10.26
CA CYS A 285 -21.31 11.61 9.20
C CYS A 285 -21.01 10.54 8.15
N CYS A 286 -21.40 10.78 6.89
CA CYS A 286 -21.10 9.89 5.77
C CYS A 286 -20.51 10.68 4.60
N ASN A 287 -19.35 10.23 4.09
CA ASN A 287 -18.62 10.86 2.98
C ASN A 287 -18.58 12.41 3.06
N ASN A 288 -18.06 12.93 4.18
CA ASN A 288 -17.95 14.36 4.50
C ASN A 288 -19.28 15.13 4.63
N THR A 289 -20.42 14.44 4.64
CA THR A 289 -21.77 15.04 4.82
C THR A 289 -22.35 14.65 6.18
N LEU A 290 -22.75 15.63 6.97
CA LEU A 290 -23.38 15.42 8.28
C LEU A 290 -24.90 15.31 8.13
N TYR A 291 -25.48 14.22 8.59
CA TYR A 291 -26.92 13.96 8.57
C TYR A 291 -27.49 14.12 9.98
N GLU A 292 -28.59 14.87 10.13
CA GLU A 292 -29.29 15.12 11.41
C GLU A 292 -30.61 14.32 11.50
N GLY A 293 -31.16 14.15 12.72
CA GLY A 293 -32.42 13.46 12.98
C GLY A 293 -32.37 11.94 12.84
N ARG A 294 -31.19 11.36 13.06
CA ARG A 294 -30.87 9.94 12.82
C ARG A 294 -31.20 9.03 14.00
N GLU A 295 -31.43 7.74 13.75
CA GLU A 295 -31.60 6.72 14.80
C GLU A 295 -30.23 6.12 15.19
N ASP A 296 -30.03 5.67 16.44
CA ASP A 296 -28.75 5.14 16.95
C ASP A 296 -28.26 3.85 16.23
N ALA A 297 -29.03 3.28 15.31
CA ALA A 297 -28.74 2.04 14.56
C ALA A 297 -28.40 2.26 13.06
N GLU A 298 -28.21 3.51 12.65
CA GLU A 298 -27.94 3.87 11.26
C GLU A 298 -26.43 3.89 10.96
N GLU A 299 -26.03 3.28 9.84
CA GLU A 299 -24.66 3.18 9.36
C GLU A 299 -24.52 3.83 7.96
N CYS A 300 -23.29 4.16 7.56
CA CYS A 300 -23.00 4.69 6.23
C CYS A 300 -22.74 3.54 5.24
N SER A 301 -23.39 3.59 4.08
CA SER A 301 -23.01 2.73 2.93
C SER A 301 -21.68 3.18 2.32
N GLU A 302 -21.09 2.35 1.46
CA GLU A 302 -19.85 2.67 0.72
C GLU A 302 -19.96 3.96 -0.14
N LEU A 303 -21.19 4.35 -0.52
CA LEU A 303 -21.47 5.58 -1.26
C LEU A 303 -21.69 6.80 -0.36
N GLY A 304 -21.53 6.64 0.96
CA GLY A 304 -21.79 7.71 1.92
C GLY A 304 -23.28 7.97 2.18
N ILE A 305 -24.16 7.02 1.85
CA ILE A 305 -25.60 7.14 2.10
C ILE A 305 -25.92 6.45 3.44
N PRO A 306 -26.48 7.16 4.43
CA PRO A 306 -26.99 6.57 5.66
C PRO A 306 -28.11 5.55 5.43
N PHE A 307 -28.05 4.40 6.09
CA PHE A 307 -29.10 3.38 6.06
C PHE A 307 -29.29 2.75 7.44
N ASN A 308 -30.48 2.21 7.71
CA ASN A 308 -30.79 1.60 9.01
C ASN A 308 -30.56 0.09 8.96
N THR A 309 -29.54 -0.40 9.68
CA THR A 309 -29.15 -1.82 9.71
C THR A 309 -30.24 -2.77 10.25
N ALA A 310 -31.27 -2.23 10.92
CA ALA A 310 -32.43 -2.98 11.39
C ALA A 310 -33.57 -3.06 10.37
N LYS A 311 -33.56 -2.24 9.31
CA LYS A 311 -34.62 -2.17 8.29
C LYS A 311 -34.13 -2.61 6.90
N GLU A 312 -32.89 -2.32 6.56
CA GLU A 312 -32.35 -2.48 5.22
C GLU A 312 -30.81 -2.57 5.22
N THR A 313 -30.23 -3.05 4.13
CA THR A 313 -28.80 -3.05 3.87
C THR A 313 -28.57 -2.68 2.40
N VAL A 314 -27.77 -1.65 2.13
CA VAL A 314 -27.50 -1.18 0.76
C VAL A 314 -26.06 -1.47 0.37
N CYS A 315 -25.86 -2.34 -0.63
CA CYS A 315 -24.54 -2.77 -1.11
C CYS A 315 -24.40 -2.45 -2.60
N CYS A 316 -23.38 -1.67 -3.01
CA CYS A 316 -23.17 -1.35 -4.44
C CYS A 316 -24.42 -0.80 -5.16
N ALA A 317 -25.22 0.02 -4.45
CA ALA A 317 -26.54 0.53 -4.85
C ALA A 317 -27.69 -0.50 -4.94
N ASP A 318 -27.48 -1.76 -4.56
CA ASP A 318 -28.54 -2.76 -4.37
C ASP A 318 -29.15 -2.71 -2.98
N TYR A 319 -30.48 -2.75 -2.91
CA TYR A 319 -31.25 -2.71 -1.67
C TYR A 319 -31.61 -4.13 -1.21
N HIS A 320 -31.18 -4.50 0.00
CA HIS A 320 -31.47 -5.78 0.63
C HIS A 320 -32.32 -5.55 1.89
N VAL A 321 -33.49 -6.20 2.00
CA VAL A 321 -34.50 -5.92 3.04
C VAL A 321 -34.26 -6.68 4.36
N GLU A 322 -33.12 -7.35 4.50
CA GLU A 322 -32.91 -8.35 5.55
C GLU A 322 -32.13 -7.75 6.75
N PRO A 323 -32.64 -7.87 8.00
CA PRO A 323 -32.00 -7.26 9.15
C PRO A 323 -30.68 -7.96 9.54
N ARG A 324 -29.72 -7.20 10.09
CA ARG A 324 -28.43 -7.67 10.65
C ARG A 324 -27.43 -8.29 9.66
N LYS A 325 -27.62 -8.14 8.36
CA LYS A 325 -26.61 -8.54 7.38
C LYS A 325 -25.61 -7.40 7.12
N ARG A 326 -24.42 -7.73 6.64
CA ARG A 326 -23.37 -6.77 6.25
C ARG A 326 -23.07 -6.88 4.78
N CYS A 327 -22.56 -5.81 4.17
CA CYS A 327 -22.11 -5.86 2.80
C CYS A 327 -20.78 -6.59 2.65
N CYS A 328 -20.70 -7.39 1.61
CA CYS A 328 -19.50 -8.00 1.08
C CYS A 328 -19.51 -7.77 -0.43
N GLY A 329 -18.92 -6.65 -0.86
CA GLY A 329 -19.08 -6.20 -2.24
C GLY A 329 -20.54 -5.86 -2.54
N SER A 330 -21.13 -6.51 -3.52
CA SER A 330 -22.54 -6.35 -3.94
C SER A 330 -23.53 -7.23 -3.17
N HIS A 331 -23.04 -8.19 -2.38
CA HIS A 331 -23.86 -9.15 -1.66
C HIS A 331 -23.94 -8.86 -0.16
N THR A 332 -24.99 -9.36 0.47
CA THR A 332 -25.10 -9.37 1.93
C THR A 332 -24.56 -10.68 2.52
N TYR A 333 -23.97 -10.64 3.71
CA TYR A 333 -23.53 -11.81 4.46
C TYR A 333 -23.88 -11.71 5.94
N GLU A 334 -24.02 -12.87 6.59
CA GLU A 334 -24.25 -13.01 8.03
C GLU A 334 -22.92 -13.23 8.76
N PRO A 335 -22.38 -12.26 9.53
CA PRO A 335 -21.05 -12.38 10.13
C PRO A 335 -20.87 -13.56 11.10
N ASP A 336 -21.97 -14.03 11.69
CA ASP A 336 -22.01 -15.15 12.63
C ASP A 336 -21.82 -16.51 11.93
N ARG A 337 -22.20 -16.61 10.65
CA ARG A 337 -22.17 -17.85 9.87
C ARG A 337 -21.20 -17.79 8.70
N GLN A 338 -20.85 -16.59 8.26
CA GLN A 338 -20.11 -16.34 7.04
C GLN A 338 -18.95 -15.37 7.31
N ILE A 339 -18.00 -15.33 6.39
CA ILE A 339 -16.83 -14.46 6.40
C ILE A 339 -16.76 -13.78 5.03
N CYS A 340 -16.58 -12.45 5.03
CA CYS A 340 -16.34 -11.70 3.81
C CYS A 340 -14.83 -11.51 3.56
N CYS A 341 -14.34 -11.92 2.40
CA CYS A 341 -12.95 -11.74 1.97
C CYS A 341 -12.89 -10.98 0.65
N LYS A 342 -12.53 -9.69 0.68
CA LYS A 342 -12.44 -8.80 -0.51
C LYS A 342 -13.68 -8.86 -1.43
N GLY A 343 -14.87 -8.81 -0.84
CA GLY A 343 -16.14 -8.87 -1.60
C GLY A 343 -16.67 -10.27 -1.88
N HIS A 344 -15.98 -11.33 -1.43
CA HIS A 344 -16.42 -12.73 -1.58
C HIS A 344 -16.92 -13.31 -0.26
N VAL A 345 -18.13 -13.86 -0.26
CA VAL A 345 -18.77 -14.47 0.92
C VAL A 345 -18.41 -15.94 1.04
N HIS A 346 -17.90 -16.36 2.20
CA HIS A 346 -17.52 -17.74 2.50
C HIS A 346 -18.26 -18.28 3.73
N GLU A 347 -18.71 -19.53 3.67
CA GLU A 347 -19.34 -20.22 4.79
C GLU A 347 -18.33 -20.62 5.88
N ARG A 348 -18.66 -20.39 7.15
CA ARG A 348 -17.86 -20.87 8.28
C ARG A 348 -18.07 -22.37 8.44
N LYS A 349 -17.01 -23.16 8.23
CA LYS A 349 -17.04 -24.61 8.45
C LYS A 349 -17.00 -25.03 9.94
N SER A 350 -16.84 -24.08 10.87
CA SER A 350 -16.78 -24.34 12.32
C SER A 350 -17.25 -23.12 13.13
N LYS A 351 -17.84 -23.36 14.31
CA LYS A 351 -18.17 -22.32 15.30
C LYS A 351 -16.92 -21.73 15.96
N VAL A 352 -15.79 -22.42 15.88
CA VAL A 352 -14.49 -21.93 16.37
C VAL A 352 -13.84 -21.07 15.28
N SER A 353 -13.35 -19.88 15.66
CA SER A 353 -12.60 -18.95 14.78
C SER A 353 -11.26 -19.56 14.31
N LYS A 354 -11.32 -20.50 13.36
CA LYS A 354 -10.20 -21.20 12.74
C LYS A 354 -9.85 -20.67 11.35
N TYR A 355 -10.88 -20.20 10.65
CA TYR A 355 -10.77 -19.72 9.27
C TYR A 355 -10.62 -18.20 9.24
N PHE A 356 -9.68 -17.71 8.44
CA PHE A 356 -9.40 -16.30 8.25
C PHE A 356 -9.29 -15.98 6.76
N CYS A 357 -9.45 -14.71 6.39
CA CYS A 357 -9.23 -14.30 5.01
C CYS A 357 -7.74 -14.28 4.66
N CYS A 358 -7.44 -14.75 3.46
CA CYS A 358 -6.18 -14.54 2.77
C CYS A 358 -6.50 -14.14 1.32
N GLY A 359 -6.45 -12.83 1.05
CA GLY A 359 -6.90 -12.32 -0.23
C GLY A 359 -8.42 -12.43 -0.35
N THR A 360 -8.89 -13.05 -1.43
CA THR A 360 -10.31 -13.30 -1.70
C THR A 360 -10.84 -14.61 -1.11
N GLU A 361 -9.96 -15.46 -0.56
CA GLU A 361 -10.32 -16.78 -0.04
C GLU A 361 -10.14 -16.89 1.47
N THR A 362 -10.78 -17.88 2.09
CA THR A 362 -10.49 -18.26 3.47
C THR A 362 -9.39 -19.33 3.54
N TYR A 363 -8.54 -19.29 4.57
CA TYR A 363 -7.55 -20.33 4.86
C TYR A 363 -7.70 -20.86 6.29
N ASP A 364 -7.25 -22.10 6.49
CA ASP A 364 -7.16 -22.76 7.79
C ASP A 364 -5.79 -22.45 8.42
N ILE A 365 -5.79 -21.68 9.50
CA ILE A 365 -4.57 -21.24 10.20
C ILE A 365 -3.70 -22.40 10.73
N GLU A 366 -4.28 -23.59 10.93
CA GLU A 366 -3.52 -24.76 11.39
C GLU A 366 -2.76 -25.46 10.25
N LYS A 367 -3.17 -25.23 9.00
CA LYS A 367 -2.65 -25.95 7.82
C LYS A 367 -1.82 -25.07 6.91
N GLU A 368 -2.17 -23.79 6.82
CA GLU A 368 -1.65 -22.84 5.85
C GLU A 368 -1.29 -21.54 6.56
N MET A 369 -0.37 -20.77 5.98
CA MET A 369 -0.12 -19.40 6.43
C MET A 369 -0.49 -18.42 5.32
N CYS A 370 -1.01 -17.25 5.69
CA CYS A 370 -1.23 -16.17 4.74
C CYS A 370 -0.02 -15.25 4.67
N CYS A 371 0.32 -14.81 3.47
CA CYS A 371 1.35 -13.79 3.23
C CYS A 371 0.88 -12.85 2.11
N GLY A 372 0.63 -11.58 2.43
CA GLY A 372 0.22 -10.59 1.40
C GLY A 372 -1.03 -10.99 0.61
N GLY A 373 -1.95 -11.73 1.22
CA GLY A 373 -3.15 -12.26 0.56
C GLY A 373 -2.94 -13.55 -0.25
N THR A 374 -1.76 -14.17 -0.17
CA THR A 374 -1.43 -15.45 -0.79
C THR A 374 -1.32 -16.57 0.26
N ARG A 375 -1.97 -17.70 0.01
CA ARG A 375 -1.90 -18.90 0.88
C ARG A 375 -0.59 -19.64 0.59
N LEU A 376 0.25 -19.80 1.60
CA LEU A 376 1.53 -20.50 1.48
C LEU A 376 1.42 -21.93 1.95
N ASN A 377 1.91 -22.83 1.11
CA ASN A 377 2.22 -24.20 1.47
C ASN A 377 3.69 -24.22 1.91
N GLN A 378 4.00 -24.75 3.10
CA GLN A 378 5.30 -24.55 3.78
C GLN A 378 6.54 -25.09 3.02
N LYS A 379 6.40 -25.64 1.82
CA LYS A 379 7.50 -26.16 1.00
C LYS A 379 7.99 -25.09 0.02
N ASN A 380 9.24 -24.67 0.16
CA ASN A 380 10.00 -23.80 -0.77
C ASN A 380 9.53 -22.34 -0.93
N GLN A 381 8.63 -21.84 -0.09
CA GLN A 381 8.20 -20.44 -0.08
C GLN A 381 8.64 -19.73 1.20
N VAL A 382 9.02 -18.45 1.08
CA VAL A 382 9.31 -17.57 2.21
C VAL A 382 8.44 -16.32 2.13
N CYS A 383 7.80 -15.97 3.24
CA CYS A 383 7.11 -14.70 3.39
C CYS A 383 8.07 -13.68 4.00
N CYS A 384 8.40 -12.63 3.25
CA CYS A 384 9.12 -11.48 3.78
C CYS A 384 8.12 -10.39 4.14
N SER A 385 8.14 -9.96 5.40
CA SER A 385 7.18 -9.00 5.96
C SER A 385 7.92 -7.76 6.46
N GLY A 386 7.45 -6.58 6.06
CA GLY A 386 7.90 -5.28 6.56
C GLY A 386 6.75 -4.48 7.18
N ALA A 387 6.98 -3.19 7.48
CA ALA A 387 6.01 -2.36 8.19
C ALA A 387 4.66 -2.15 7.47
N GLU A 388 4.62 -2.28 6.15
CA GLU A 388 3.44 -1.96 5.31
C GLU A 388 3.12 -3.04 4.28
N LYS A 389 3.98 -4.05 4.13
CA LYS A 389 3.95 -4.99 2.99
C LYS A 389 4.39 -6.38 3.40
N GLU A 390 3.79 -7.37 2.75
CA GLU A 390 4.19 -8.76 2.86
C GLU A 390 4.23 -9.37 1.46
N LEU A 391 5.37 -9.97 1.11
CA LEU A 391 5.58 -10.52 -0.21
C LEU A 391 6.12 -11.95 -0.12
N VAL A 392 5.67 -12.76 -1.06
CA VAL A 392 6.04 -14.16 -1.19
C VAL A 392 7.22 -14.28 -2.14
N TYR A 393 8.23 -15.04 -1.73
CA TYR A 393 9.36 -15.39 -2.55
C TYR A 393 9.59 -16.89 -2.58
N THR A 394 10.21 -17.36 -3.66
CA THR A 394 10.78 -18.71 -3.70
C THR A 394 12.11 -18.72 -2.97
N VAL A 395 12.32 -19.72 -2.12
CA VAL A 395 13.56 -19.87 -1.33
C VAL A 395 14.76 -20.04 -2.27
N LYS A 396 15.81 -19.23 -2.05
CA LYS A 396 17.11 -19.30 -2.73
C LYS A 396 18.23 -19.31 -1.70
N GLU A 397 19.27 -20.11 -1.96
CA GLU A 397 20.46 -20.16 -1.12
C GLU A 397 21.20 -18.82 -1.13
N GLY A 398 21.67 -18.36 0.03
CA GLY A 398 22.36 -17.06 0.16
C GLY A 398 21.44 -15.85 0.23
N PHE A 399 20.11 -16.01 0.30
CA PHE A 399 19.15 -14.91 0.40
C PHE A 399 18.53 -14.81 1.80
N SER A 400 18.03 -13.61 2.15
CA SER A 400 17.32 -13.34 3.40
C SER A 400 16.24 -12.28 3.20
N CYS A 401 15.30 -12.18 4.14
CA CYS A 401 14.36 -11.07 4.20
C CYS A 401 14.97 -9.86 4.91
N CYS A 402 14.69 -8.66 4.40
CA CYS A 402 14.84 -7.37 5.07
C CYS A 402 13.54 -6.59 4.87
N GLY A 403 12.69 -6.53 5.89
CA GLY A 403 11.29 -6.16 5.69
C GLY A 403 10.64 -7.06 4.64
N HIS A 404 9.99 -6.44 3.64
CA HIS A 404 9.35 -7.13 2.52
C HIS A 404 10.32 -7.49 1.37
N HIS A 405 11.60 -7.12 1.45
CA HIS A 405 12.58 -7.37 0.38
C HIS A 405 13.33 -8.68 0.61
N TYR A 406 13.40 -9.52 -0.43
CA TYR A 406 14.24 -10.73 -0.42
C TYR A 406 15.58 -10.44 -1.11
N TYR A 407 16.63 -10.27 -0.31
CA TYR A 407 17.92 -9.77 -0.75
C TYR A 407 19.00 -10.86 -0.72
N ASN A 408 19.96 -10.74 -1.63
CA ASN A 408 21.18 -11.56 -1.66
C ASN A 408 22.16 -11.06 -0.58
N LYS A 409 22.54 -11.94 0.36
CA LYS A 409 23.44 -11.64 1.47
C LYS A 409 24.87 -11.28 1.03
N ALA A 410 25.27 -11.62 -0.20
CA ALA A 410 26.56 -11.22 -0.76
C ALA A 410 26.59 -9.74 -1.19
N LEU A 411 25.42 -9.13 -1.40
CA LEU A 411 25.30 -7.74 -1.87
C LEU A 411 24.90 -6.80 -0.75
N TRP A 412 23.93 -7.21 0.06
CA TRP A 412 23.29 -6.31 1.02
C TRP A 412 23.41 -6.86 2.44
N SER A 413 23.44 -5.93 3.41
CA SER A 413 23.14 -6.21 4.81
C SER A 413 21.79 -5.56 5.17
N CYS A 414 21.13 -6.10 6.19
CA CYS A 414 19.87 -5.58 6.69
C CYS A 414 20.03 -5.05 8.10
N CYS A 415 19.45 -3.88 8.38
CA CYS A 415 19.24 -3.39 9.74
C CYS A 415 17.92 -2.63 9.79
N ALA A 416 16.99 -3.05 10.63
CA ALA A 416 15.69 -2.42 10.83
C ALA A 416 14.92 -2.16 9.51
N ASP A 417 14.73 -3.21 8.73
CA ASP A 417 14.11 -3.21 7.40
C ASP A 417 14.77 -2.28 6.37
N ARG A 418 16.00 -1.82 6.63
CA ARG A 418 16.78 -1.02 5.70
C ARG A 418 17.97 -1.81 5.18
N LEU A 419 18.08 -1.86 3.86
CA LEU A 419 19.19 -2.47 3.15
C LEU A 419 20.36 -1.49 3.08
N LYS A 420 21.55 -1.98 3.40
CA LYS A 420 22.81 -1.26 3.24
C LYS A 420 23.75 -2.03 2.30
N PRO A 421 24.45 -1.34 1.39
CA PRO A 421 25.51 -1.97 0.60
C PRO A 421 26.62 -2.55 1.49
N PHE A 422 27.05 -3.78 1.22
CA PHE A 422 28.25 -4.38 1.83
C PHE A 422 29.51 -3.75 1.18
N PRO A 423 30.55 -3.30 1.94
CA PRO A 423 31.32 -4.13 2.88
C PRO A 423 31.62 -3.43 4.22
N GLU A 424 30.79 -3.64 5.24
CA GLU A 424 31.18 -3.31 6.62
C GLU A 424 30.86 -4.49 7.55
N THR A 425 31.81 -4.74 8.45
CA THR A 425 32.19 -5.99 9.14
C THR A 425 31.23 -6.49 10.22
N LYS A 426 29.93 -6.18 10.15
CA LYS A 426 28.96 -6.66 11.14
C LYS A 426 27.77 -7.36 10.50
N THR A 427 27.80 -8.69 10.58
CA THR A 427 26.68 -9.56 10.30
C THR A 427 25.70 -9.53 11.47
N HIS A 428 24.56 -8.86 11.28
CA HIS A 428 23.42 -8.99 12.19
C HIS A 428 22.44 -10.02 11.62
N ASN A 429 22.02 -10.97 12.45
CA ASN A 429 20.99 -11.93 12.07
C ASN A 429 19.66 -11.17 11.94
N GLY A 430 19.17 -11.04 10.71
CA GLY A 430 17.89 -10.40 10.43
C GLY A 430 16.74 -11.08 11.17
N SER A 431 15.90 -10.29 11.82
CA SER A 431 14.71 -10.75 12.55
C SER A 431 13.46 -10.67 11.68
N ARG A 432 12.53 -11.60 11.90
CA ARG A 432 11.25 -11.69 11.19
C ARG A 432 10.12 -11.16 12.09
N LEU A 433 9.24 -10.33 11.53
CA LEU A 433 7.93 -10.06 12.12
C LEU A 433 7.09 -11.32 12.07
N MET A 434 6.61 -11.78 13.22
CA MET A 434 5.70 -12.91 13.28
C MET A 434 4.25 -12.38 13.25
N PRO A 435 3.40 -12.89 12.35
CA PRO A 435 1.97 -12.63 12.42
C PRO A 435 1.44 -13.00 13.81
N MET A 436 0.47 -12.25 14.31
CA MET A 436 -0.16 -12.54 15.61
C MET A 436 -0.73 -13.97 15.70
N ALA A 437 -1.13 -14.52 14.57
CA ALA A 437 -1.46 -15.94 14.36
C ALA A 437 -0.36 -16.91 14.83
N ASN A 438 0.91 -16.61 14.53
CA ASN A 438 2.07 -17.42 14.89
C ASN A 438 2.50 -17.23 16.35
N MET A 439 2.06 -16.14 16.99
CA MET A 439 2.21 -15.99 18.43
C MET A 439 1.46 -17.14 19.11
N MET A 440 0.28 -17.52 18.63
CA MET A 440 -0.62 -18.42 19.36
C MET A 440 -0.42 -19.91 19.03
N ASN A 441 0.45 -20.57 19.81
CA ASN A 441 0.47 -22.03 19.92
C ASN A 441 -0.23 -22.47 21.23
N GLU A 442 -0.79 -23.69 21.28
CA GLU A 442 -1.44 -24.28 22.47
C GLU A 442 -0.60 -24.15 23.77
N LYS A 443 0.72 -24.02 23.65
CA LYS A 443 1.66 -23.80 24.77
C LYS A 443 1.44 -22.48 25.53
N LEU A 444 0.92 -21.43 24.91
CA LEU A 444 0.74 -20.11 25.55
C LEU A 444 -0.47 -20.03 26.48
N CYS A 445 -1.59 -20.64 26.13
CA CYS A 445 -2.74 -20.70 27.04
C CYS A 445 -2.51 -21.65 28.23
N ASN A 446 -1.64 -22.66 28.05
CA ASN A 446 -1.38 -23.68 29.06
C ASN A 446 -0.24 -23.32 30.04
N ASN A 447 0.59 -22.32 29.72
CA ASN A 447 1.72 -21.94 30.57
C ASN A 447 1.46 -20.60 31.29
N SER A 448 1.31 -20.63 32.62
CA SER A 448 1.03 -19.45 33.45
C SER A 448 2.18 -18.44 33.54
N GLU A 449 3.37 -18.78 33.04
CA GLU A 449 4.55 -17.91 33.10
C GLU A 449 4.71 -16.96 31.90
N ILE A 450 3.96 -17.16 30.80
CA ILE A 450 4.14 -16.33 29.60
C ILE A 450 3.21 -15.11 29.66
N SER A 451 3.81 -13.92 29.81
CA SER A 451 3.10 -12.64 29.76
C SER A 451 3.22 -12.03 28.36
N VAL A 452 2.09 -11.65 27.78
CA VAL A 452 2.07 -10.86 26.54
C VAL A 452 1.90 -9.40 26.91
N TYR A 453 2.65 -8.53 26.27
CA TYR A 453 2.60 -7.09 26.49
C TYR A 453 2.04 -6.42 25.25
N LEU A 454 1.22 -5.39 25.44
CA LEU A 454 0.82 -4.45 24.41
C LEU A 454 1.37 -3.08 24.80
N GLY A 455 2.16 -2.44 23.96
CA GLY A 455 2.74 -1.14 24.29
C GLY A 455 2.87 -0.24 23.07
N THR A 456 2.81 1.07 23.30
CA THR A 456 2.98 2.08 22.25
C THR A 456 4.43 2.51 22.16
N LEU A 457 5.02 2.47 20.97
CA LEU A 457 6.42 2.79 20.78
C LEU A 457 6.71 4.26 21.11
N GLU A 458 7.62 4.49 22.05
CA GLU A 458 8.08 5.83 22.46
C GLU A 458 9.44 6.18 21.85
N SER A 459 10.41 5.26 21.89
CA SER A 459 11.73 5.54 21.28
C SER A 459 12.47 4.27 20.95
N VAL A 460 13.42 4.40 20.01
CA VAL A 460 14.29 3.31 19.60
C VAL A 460 15.72 3.82 19.53
N THR A 461 16.61 3.13 20.24
CA THR A 461 18.05 3.36 20.26
C THR A 461 18.76 2.12 19.72
N GLN A 462 20.07 2.19 19.49
CA GLN A 462 20.83 1.04 18.96
C GLN A 462 20.79 -0.21 19.85
N SER A 463 20.52 -0.07 21.16
CA SER A 463 20.52 -1.18 22.12
C SER A 463 19.25 -1.29 22.96
N HIS A 464 18.29 -0.38 22.80
CA HIS A 464 17.03 -0.42 23.55
C HIS A 464 15.84 0.02 22.68
N ILE A 465 14.73 -0.69 22.84
CA ILE A 465 13.41 -0.25 22.38
C ILE A 465 12.58 0.10 23.61
N VAL A 466 11.93 1.25 23.56
CA VAL A 466 11.16 1.79 24.68
C VAL A 466 9.70 1.91 24.29
N PHE A 467 8.83 1.29 25.09
CA PHE A 467 7.39 1.38 24.98
C PHE A 467 6.82 2.18 26.15
N ASN A 468 5.79 2.98 25.86
CA ASN A 468 4.97 3.72 26.80
C ASN A 468 3.53 3.18 26.76
N ASN A 469 2.73 3.47 27.79
CA ASN A 469 1.34 2.99 27.92
C ASN A 469 1.25 1.46 27.75
N VAL A 470 2.05 0.72 28.52
CA VAL A 470 2.21 -0.72 28.35
C VAL A 470 1.15 -1.46 29.17
N LEU A 471 0.44 -2.39 28.55
CA LEU A 471 -0.49 -3.30 29.18
C LEU A 471 0.12 -4.70 29.20
N LYS A 472 0.37 -5.23 30.39
CA LYS A 472 0.75 -6.63 30.57
C LYS A 472 -0.52 -7.46 30.67
N ILE A 473 -0.67 -8.42 29.78
CA ILE A 473 -1.85 -9.25 29.58
C ILE A 473 -1.55 -10.66 30.07
N HIS A 474 -2.26 -11.08 31.12
CA HIS A 474 -2.22 -12.44 31.64
C HIS A 474 -3.34 -13.26 31.01
N LEU A 475 -3.02 -14.01 29.96
CA LEU A 475 -4.01 -14.71 29.12
C LEU A 475 -4.86 -15.74 29.88
N ARG A 476 -4.28 -16.45 30.87
CA ARG A 476 -4.99 -17.51 31.62
C ARG A 476 -6.03 -16.98 32.60
N ASN A 477 -5.71 -15.87 33.27
CA ASN A 477 -6.56 -15.30 34.32
C ASN A 477 -7.40 -14.12 33.79
N SER A 478 -7.22 -13.76 32.51
CA SER A 478 -7.83 -12.59 31.88
C SER A 478 -7.60 -11.29 32.66
N THR A 479 -6.47 -11.18 33.36
CA THR A 479 -6.11 -9.97 34.10
C THR A 479 -5.16 -9.11 33.27
N MET A 480 -5.27 -7.79 33.44
CA MET A 480 -4.42 -6.81 32.78
C MET A 480 -3.79 -5.90 33.83
N GLU A 481 -2.49 -5.67 33.70
CA GLU A 481 -1.73 -4.76 34.55
C GLU A 481 -1.19 -3.62 33.70
N ALA A 482 -1.51 -2.38 34.07
CA ALA A 482 -0.99 -1.19 33.40
C ALA A 482 0.40 -0.84 33.93
N MET A 483 1.34 -0.65 33.02
CA MET A 483 2.71 -0.24 33.28
C MET A 483 3.00 1.06 32.51
N PRO A 484 3.58 2.08 33.16
CA PRO A 484 3.83 3.35 32.51
C PRO A 484 4.87 3.22 31.39
N LYS A 485 5.91 2.38 31.57
CA LYS A 485 7.02 2.27 30.63
C LYS A 485 7.65 0.88 30.66
N TYR A 486 8.11 0.41 29.50
CA TYR A 486 8.84 -0.86 29.38
C TYR A 486 10.03 -0.67 28.43
N SER A 487 11.23 -1.10 28.86
CA SER A 487 12.45 -1.01 28.06
C SER A 487 12.97 -2.41 27.73
N LEU A 488 13.11 -2.70 26.44
CA LEU A 488 13.63 -3.95 25.93
C LEU A 488 15.08 -3.75 25.48
N ALA A 489 16.04 -4.35 26.20
CA ALA A 489 17.45 -4.27 25.87
C ALA A 489 17.84 -5.23 24.74
N ARG A 490 18.02 -4.70 23.52
CA ARG A 490 18.51 -5.46 22.36
C ARG A 490 19.03 -4.58 21.24
N ASP A 491 19.85 -5.19 20.39
CA ASP A 491 20.32 -4.61 19.14
C ASP A 491 19.14 -4.23 18.22
N TYR A 492 19.02 -2.94 17.91
CA TYR A 492 18.04 -2.35 17.00
C TYR A 492 17.95 -3.06 15.65
N CYS A 493 19.08 -3.58 15.15
CA CYS A 493 19.10 -4.28 13.86
C CYS A 493 18.39 -5.64 13.91
N SER A 494 18.04 -6.14 15.11
CA SER A 494 17.30 -7.38 15.36
C SER A 494 15.79 -7.18 15.45
N PHE A 495 15.26 -6.04 14.98
CA PHE A 495 13.83 -5.77 14.90
C PHE A 495 13.45 -5.09 13.58
N PRO A 496 12.20 -5.23 13.10
CA PRO A 496 11.67 -4.46 11.97
C PRO A 496 11.68 -2.95 12.25
N LYS A 497 11.41 -2.12 11.23
CA LYS A 497 11.24 -0.67 11.41
C LYS A 497 10.01 -0.41 12.27
N LEU A 498 10.24 0.01 13.51
CA LEU A 498 9.18 0.39 14.44
C LEU A 498 8.74 1.83 14.17
N ILE A 499 7.43 2.08 14.21
CA ILE A 499 6.82 3.39 13.94
C ILE A 499 6.50 4.03 15.29
N HIS A 500 7.08 5.21 15.53
CA HIS A 500 6.81 5.99 16.73
C HIS A 500 5.31 6.25 16.88
N GLY A 501 4.76 5.96 18.06
CA GLY A 501 3.33 6.10 18.34
C GLY A 501 2.44 4.94 17.88
N LYS A 502 2.97 3.91 17.20
CA LYS A 502 2.21 2.66 16.94
C LYS A 502 2.27 1.72 18.13
N SER A 503 1.20 0.96 18.35
CA SER A 503 1.13 -0.10 19.37
C SER A 503 1.59 -1.44 18.81
N TYR A 504 2.34 -2.20 19.62
CA TYR A 504 2.89 -3.50 19.25
C TYR A 504 2.62 -4.53 20.36
N PHE A 505 2.40 -5.79 19.97
CA PHE A 505 2.37 -6.91 20.91
C PHE A 505 3.77 -7.53 21.04
N PHE A 506 4.18 -7.95 22.24
CA PHE A 506 5.47 -8.61 22.47
C PHE A 506 5.45 -9.54 23.68
N ASP A 507 6.31 -10.55 23.70
CA ASP A 507 6.45 -11.52 24.82
C ASP A 507 7.77 -11.33 25.61
N GLY A 508 8.47 -10.21 25.38
CA GLY A 508 9.81 -9.94 25.91
C GLY A 508 10.94 -10.54 25.07
N VAL A 509 10.64 -11.33 24.04
CA VAL A 509 11.63 -11.94 23.13
C VAL A 509 11.36 -11.57 21.66
N GLN A 510 10.10 -11.52 21.24
CA GLN A 510 9.65 -11.25 19.87
C GLN A 510 8.62 -10.13 19.84
N LEU A 511 8.55 -9.42 18.70
CA LEU A 511 7.51 -8.44 18.39
C LEU A 511 6.52 -9.07 17.40
N PHE A 512 5.23 -8.90 17.68
CA PHE A 512 4.11 -9.40 16.91
C PHE A 512 3.28 -8.22 16.40
N VAL A 513 2.85 -8.32 15.15
CA VAL A 513 1.99 -7.33 14.50
C VAL A 513 0.76 -8.04 13.95
N ASP A 514 -0.41 -7.46 14.18
CA ASP A 514 -1.64 -7.87 13.52
C ASP A 514 -1.77 -7.08 12.21
N LEU A 515 -1.44 -7.73 11.10
CA LEU A 515 -1.49 -7.11 9.77
C LEU A 515 -2.90 -7.14 9.16
N ASN A 516 -3.85 -7.81 9.83
CA ASN A 516 -5.22 -8.00 9.33
C ASN A 516 -6.27 -7.15 10.06
N ARG A 517 -5.88 -6.37 11.08
CA ARG A 517 -6.83 -5.59 11.89
C ARG A 517 -6.27 -4.21 12.19
N ASP A 518 -6.95 -3.18 11.70
CA ASP A 518 -6.60 -1.77 11.93
C ASP A 518 -6.75 -1.32 13.39
N PHE A 519 -7.27 -2.16 14.30
CA PHE A 519 -7.57 -1.78 15.68
C PHE A 519 -7.03 -2.78 16.72
N SER A 520 -6.18 -2.28 17.61
CA SER A 520 -5.59 -2.99 18.76
C SER A 520 -6.63 -3.69 19.66
N LEU A 521 -7.85 -3.16 19.75
CA LEU A 521 -8.96 -3.69 20.56
C LEU A 521 -9.53 -5.00 19.99
N GLN A 522 -9.60 -5.14 18.67
CA GLN A 522 -10.08 -6.37 18.04
C GLN A 522 -9.06 -7.51 18.18
N SER A 523 -7.77 -7.18 18.17
CA SER A 523 -6.68 -8.13 18.42
C SER A 523 -6.62 -8.57 19.90
N LEU A 524 -6.90 -7.65 20.83
CA LEU A 524 -7.04 -7.91 22.27
C LEU A 524 -8.26 -8.80 22.61
N SER A 525 -9.43 -8.46 22.06
CA SER A 525 -10.65 -9.27 22.21
C SER A 525 -10.44 -10.69 21.67
N PHE A 526 -9.72 -10.81 20.55
CA PHE A 526 -9.33 -12.10 19.97
C PHE A 526 -8.35 -12.88 20.88
N LEU A 527 -7.31 -12.24 21.41
CA LEU A 527 -6.36 -12.84 22.37
C LEU A 527 -7.05 -13.47 23.57
N LEU A 528 -7.96 -12.72 24.20
CA LEU A 528 -8.66 -13.15 25.40
C LEU A 528 -9.65 -14.30 25.08
N SER A 529 -10.37 -14.21 23.97
CA SER A 529 -11.37 -15.22 23.55
C SER A 529 -10.82 -16.65 23.32
N LYS A 530 -9.50 -16.80 23.19
CA LYS A 530 -8.83 -18.08 22.89
C LYS A 530 -8.30 -18.81 24.12
N CYS A 531 -8.02 -18.10 25.22
CA CYS A 531 -7.57 -18.72 26.48
C CYS A 531 -8.66 -18.72 27.56
N SER A 532 -9.80 -18.06 27.34
CA SER A 532 -11.00 -18.24 28.17
C SER A 532 -11.63 -19.60 27.86
N VAL A 533 -11.47 -20.54 28.79
CA VAL A 533 -12.31 -21.76 28.89
C VAL A 533 -13.57 -21.42 29.67
#